data_AF-A0A357AWN1-F1
#
_entry.id   AF-A0A357AWN1-F1
#
_cell.length_a   1.000
_cell.length_b   1.000
_cell.length_c   1.000
_cell.angle_alpha   90.00
_cell.angle_beta   90.00
_cell.angle_gamma   90.00
#
_symmetry.space_group_name_H-M   'P 1'
#
loop_
_entity.id
_entity.type
_entity.pdbx_description
1 polymer ?
#
loop_
_entity_poly.entity_id
_entity_poly.type
_entity_poly.pdbx_seq_one_letter_code
_entity_poly.pdbx_strand_id
1 'polypeptide(L)'
;AAMVFWTFGDTARANWTQVGILALAALWAAVYFTANAWNYNAVDAGDETARSLGVRVERVRLLGMLAATLVTAVIIAFLGVIGFVGLVTPHMVRRVIGSDHRFLLPASAAAGALLLLAADTAARLVLAPHVLPVSVLTAFLGAPVFFLLILRRRP
;
A
#
# COMPACT_ATOMS: atom_id res chain seq x y z
N ALA A 1 -22.08 7.85 15.88
CA ALA A 1 -22.01 8.42 14.52
C ALA A 1 -20.58 8.71 14.07
N ALA A 2 -19.80 9.55 14.78
CA ALA A 2 -18.45 9.95 14.37
C ALA A 2 -17.45 8.77 14.19
N MET A 3 -17.47 7.75 15.04
CA MET A 3 -16.59 6.58 14.90
C MET A 3 -16.84 5.78 13.62
N VAL A 4 -18.09 5.68 13.18
CA VAL A 4 -18.46 4.93 11.96
C VAL A 4 -17.89 5.62 10.72
N PHE A 5 -17.96 6.95 10.66
CA PHE A 5 -17.38 7.73 9.56
C PHE A 5 -15.84 7.67 9.52
N TRP A 6 -15.18 7.60 10.68
CA TRP A 6 -13.73 7.42 10.73
C TRP A 6 -13.30 6.05 10.17
N THR A 7 -14.04 4.99 10.47
CA THR A 7 -13.75 3.64 9.94
C THR A 7 -13.86 3.57 8.43
N PHE A 8 -14.73 4.37 7.80
CA PHE A 8 -14.88 4.39 6.36
C PHE A 8 -13.76 5.14 5.63
N GLY A 9 -12.93 5.91 6.34
CA GLY A 9 -11.82 6.67 5.77
C GLY A 9 -12.27 7.83 4.87
N ASP A 10 -11.65 9.00 5.07
CA ASP A 10 -12.02 10.22 4.35
C ASP A 10 -10.79 11.10 4.11
N THR A 11 -10.48 11.32 2.84
CA THR A 11 -9.40 12.21 2.37
C THR A 11 -9.83 13.68 2.36
N ALA A 12 -11.14 13.97 2.39
CA ALA A 12 -11.69 15.31 2.25
C ALA A 12 -11.45 16.22 3.46
N ARG A 13 -11.04 15.66 4.60
CA ARG A 13 -10.79 16.40 5.85
C ARG A 13 -9.31 16.76 6.08
N ALA A 14 -8.44 16.47 5.11
CA ALA A 14 -7.00 16.67 5.29
C ALA A 14 -6.64 18.16 5.39
N ASN A 15 -5.89 18.53 6.43
CA ASN A 15 -5.26 19.85 6.55
C ASN A 15 -3.79 19.81 6.08
N TRP A 16 -3.21 20.97 5.76
CA TRP A 16 -1.83 21.06 5.26
C TRP A 16 -0.78 20.50 6.23
N THR A 17 -1.01 20.61 7.54
CA THR A 17 -0.14 20.04 8.57
C THR A 17 -0.15 18.50 8.53
N GLN A 18 -1.33 17.90 8.43
CA GLN A 18 -1.54 16.46 8.29
C GLN A 18 -0.91 15.96 7.00
N VAL A 19 -1.09 16.68 5.89
CA VAL A 19 -0.44 16.36 4.61
C VAL A 19 1.09 16.34 4.77
N GLY A 20 1.67 17.34 5.45
CA GLY A 20 3.11 17.37 5.75
C GLY A 20 3.59 16.16 6.55
N ILE A 21 2.86 15.78 7.61
CA ILE A 21 3.17 14.60 8.45
C ILE A 21 3.07 13.31 7.62
N LEU A 22 2.01 13.14 6.85
CA LEU A 22 1.78 11.96 6.01
C LEU A 22 2.83 11.85 4.90
N ALA A 23 3.20 12.97 4.27
CA ALA A 23 4.24 13.01 3.25
C ALA A 23 5.59 12.63 3.83
N LEU A 24 5.94 13.13 5.02
CA LEU A 24 7.19 12.76 5.69
C LEU A 24 7.22 11.26 6.05
N ALA A 25 6.13 10.73 6.61
CA ALA A 25 6.02 9.31 6.94
C ALA A 25 6.13 8.43 5.69
N ALA A 26 5.44 8.80 4.60
CA ALA A 26 5.49 8.08 3.32
C ALA A 26 6.89 8.15 2.68
N LEU A 27 7.55 9.32 2.71
CA LEU A 27 8.90 9.50 2.18
C LEU A 27 9.91 8.67 2.97
N TRP A 28 9.82 8.70 4.31
CA TRP A 28 10.67 7.87 5.16
C TRP A 28 10.50 6.38 4.86
N ALA A 29 9.25 5.92 4.71
CA ALA A 29 8.96 4.54 4.34
C ALA A 29 9.54 4.18 2.98
N ALA A 30 9.33 5.04 1.98
CA ALA A 30 9.83 4.84 0.63
C ALA A 30 11.35 4.70 0.63
N VAL A 31 12.08 5.58 1.31
CA VAL A 31 13.54 5.50 1.44
C VAL A 31 13.96 4.23 2.18
N TYR A 32 13.33 3.91 3.32
CA TYR A 32 13.67 2.72 4.11
C TYR A 32 13.48 1.42 3.33
N PHE A 33 12.34 1.25 2.66
CA PHE A 33 12.02 0.02 1.93
C PHE A 33 12.85 -0.12 0.64
N THR A 34 13.05 0.98 -0.09
CA THR A 34 13.90 0.95 -1.30
C THR A 34 15.37 0.69 -0.96
N ALA A 35 15.90 1.26 0.11
CA ALA A 35 17.25 0.98 0.60
C ALA A 35 17.44 -0.50 0.99
N ASN A 36 16.40 -1.15 1.49
CA ASN A 36 16.41 -2.57 1.86
C ASN A 36 15.96 -3.51 0.74
N ALA A 37 15.67 -3.00 -0.47
CA ALA A 37 15.10 -3.79 -1.57
C ALA A 37 15.94 -5.04 -1.92
N TRP A 38 17.27 -4.94 -1.87
CA TRP A 38 18.15 -6.08 -2.11
C TRP A 38 18.02 -7.17 -1.03
N ASN A 39 17.91 -6.76 0.23
CA ASN A 39 17.71 -7.70 1.33
C ASN A 39 16.38 -8.44 1.19
N TYR A 40 15.33 -7.75 0.72
CA TYR A 40 14.04 -8.39 0.43
C TYR A 40 14.13 -9.37 -0.75
N ASN A 41 14.86 -9.04 -1.81
CA ASN A 41 15.12 -9.97 -2.91
C ASN A 41 15.90 -11.21 -2.45
N ALA A 42 16.92 -11.03 -1.61
CA ALA A 42 17.70 -12.14 -1.07
C ALA A 42 16.83 -13.07 -0.22
N VAL A 43 15.94 -12.50 0.61
CA VAL A 43 14.97 -13.28 1.40
C VAL A 43 13.94 -13.99 0.51
N ASP A 44 13.48 -13.38 -0.59
CA ASP A 44 12.56 -14.01 -1.56
C ASP A 44 13.21 -15.21 -2.27
N ALA A 45 14.54 -15.21 -2.40
CA ALA A 45 15.33 -16.33 -2.95
C ALA A 45 15.55 -17.49 -1.96
N GLY A 46 15.09 -17.36 -0.71
CA GLY A 46 15.18 -18.36 0.34
C GLY A 46 16.06 -17.95 1.52
N ASP A 47 15.69 -18.37 2.72
CA ASP A 47 16.35 -17.95 3.96
C ASP A 47 17.82 -18.41 4.03
N GLU A 48 18.14 -19.62 3.55
CA GLU A 48 19.52 -20.13 3.49
C GLU A 48 20.38 -19.32 2.51
N THR A 49 19.85 -19.05 1.32
CA THR A 49 20.47 -18.19 0.30
C THR A 49 20.69 -16.78 0.83
N ALA A 50 19.72 -16.21 1.53
CA ALA A 50 19.85 -14.87 2.10
C ALA A 50 20.96 -14.82 3.17
N ARG A 51 21.01 -15.82 4.06
CA ARG A 51 22.05 -15.91 5.10
C ARG A 51 23.45 -16.07 4.50
N SER A 52 23.61 -16.85 3.43
CA SER A 52 24.90 -17.01 2.74
C SER A 52 25.37 -15.71 2.06
N LEU A 53 24.44 -14.86 1.62
CA LEU A 53 24.71 -13.51 1.11
C LEU A 53 24.97 -12.46 2.22
N GLY A 54 25.06 -12.89 3.49
CA GLY A 54 25.31 -12.01 4.63
C GLY A 54 24.08 -11.25 5.14
N VAL A 55 22.88 -11.59 4.65
CA VAL A 55 21.63 -10.95 5.08
C VAL A 55 21.17 -11.55 6.40
N ARG A 56 20.94 -10.69 7.40
CA ARG A 56 20.35 -11.07 8.69
C ARG A 56 18.83 -11.15 8.57
N VAL A 57 18.33 -12.27 8.08
CA VAL A 57 16.91 -12.51 7.73
C VAL A 57 15.96 -12.12 8.85
N GLU A 58 16.21 -12.54 10.09
CA GLU A 58 15.33 -12.26 11.23
C GLU A 58 15.23 -10.76 11.51
N ARG A 59 16.36 -10.03 11.39
CA ARG A 59 16.39 -8.57 11.59
C ARG A 59 15.67 -7.84 10.47
N VAL A 60 15.86 -8.26 9.22
CA VAL A 60 15.19 -7.65 8.06
C VAL A 60 13.68 -7.83 8.16
N ARG A 61 13.21 -9.01 8.56
CA ARG A 61 11.78 -9.29 8.78
C ARG A 61 11.24 -8.45 9.93
N LEU A 62 11.89 -8.43 11.09
CA LEU A 62 11.43 -7.69 12.27
C LEU A 62 11.38 -6.18 12.02
N LEU A 63 12.48 -5.60 11.52
CA LEU A 63 12.53 -4.17 11.22
C LEU A 63 11.57 -3.79 10.07
N GLY A 64 11.44 -4.64 9.06
CA GLY A 64 10.47 -4.47 7.99
C GLY A 64 9.03 -4.44 8.49
N MET A 65 8.64 -5.38 9.37
CA MET A 65 7.32 -5.41 9.98
C MET A 65 7.07 -4.18 10.85
N LEU A 66 8.04 -3.78 11.68
CA LEU A 66 7.93 -2.58 12.52
C LEU A 66 7.77 -1.30 11.69
N ALA A 67 8.59 -1.12 10.66
CA ALA A 67 8.51 0.04 9.76
C ALA A 67 7.17 0.08 9.00
N ALA A 68 6.73 -1.07 8.46
CA ALA A 68 5.46 -1.17 7.74
C ALA A 68 4.27 -0.85 8.65
N THR A 69 4.28 -1.41 9.87
CA THR A 69 3.21 -1.21 10.85
C THR A 69 3.18 0.25 11.32
N LEU A 70 4.34 0.85 11.59
CA LEU A 70 4.44 2.24 12.01
C LEU A 70 3.86 3.21 10.97
N VAL A 71 4.31 3.08 9.71
CA VAL A 71 3.84 3.94 8.62
C VAL A 71 2.35 3.75 8.37
N THR A 72 1.88 2.50 8.39
CA THR A 72 0.46 2.18 8.23
C THR A 72 -0.37 2.76 9.36
N ALA A 73 0.08 2.66 10.62
CA ALA A 73 -0.61 3.21 11.78
C ALA A 73 -0.72 4.74 11.72
N VAL A 74 0.36 5.42 11.32
CA VAL A 74 0.35 6.88 11.12
C VAL A 74 -0.66 7.26 10.04
N ILE A 75 -0.65 6.58 8.89
CA ILE A 75 -1.58 6.86 7.79
C ILE A 75 -3.04 6.65 8.22
N ILE A 76 -3.34 5.51 8.85
CA ILE A 76 -4.70 5.15 9.29
C ILE A 76 -5.20 6.09 10.39
N ALA A 77 -4.33 6.54 11.30
CA ALA A 77 -4.72 7.47 12.36
C ALA A 77 -5.33 8.77 11.81
N PHE A 78 -4.85 9.26 10.68
CA PHE A 78 -5.35 10.49 10.04
C PHE A 78 -6.42 10.25 8.98
N LEU A 79 -6.27 9.23 8.13
CA LEU A 79 -7.12 9.02 6.96
C LEU A 79 -8.21 7.97 7.16
N GLY A 80 -8.19 7.23 8.27
CA GLY A 80 -9.06 6.08 8.49
C GLY A 80 -8.63 4.83 7.71
N VAL A 81 -9.49 3.81 7.72
CA VAL A 81 -9.14 2.50 7.14
C VAL A 81 -9.42 2.50 5.63
N ILE A 82 -8.37 2.27 4.83
CA ILE A 82 -8.48 2.13 3.38
C ILE A 82 -7.98 0.72 2.99
N GLY A 83 -8.91 -0.10 2.49
CA GLY A 83 -8.64 -1.49 2.11
C GLY A 83 -8.22 -1.67 0.65
N PHE A 84 -7.78 -2.90 0.34
CA PHE A 84 -7.49 -3.44 -1.01
C PHE A 84 -6.33 -2.82 -1.79
N VAL A 85 -6.00 -1.54 -1.62
CA VAL A 85 -4.91 -0.88 -2.37
C VAL A 85 -3.59 -1.62 -2.21
N GLY A 86 -3.24 -1.98 -0.97
CA GLY A 86 -2.00 -2.70 -0.64
C GLY A 86 -1.96 -4.17 -1.10
N LEU A 87 -3.10 -4.77 -1.46
CA LEU A 87 -3.16 -6.14 -1.98
C LEU A 87 -3.15 -6.15 -3.51
N VAL A 88 -3.99 -5.31 -4.12
CA VAL A 88 -4.21 -5.28 -5.57
C VAL A 88 -3.00 -4.70 -6.29
N THR A 89 -2.50 -3.57 -5.82
CA THR A 89 -1.46 -2.80 -6.50
C THR A 89 -0.15 -3.57 -6.68
N PRO A 90 0.52 -4.09 -5.62
CA PRO A 90 1.78 -4.79 -5.80
C PRO A 90 1.62 -6.07 -6.61
N HIS A 91 0.45 -6.72 -6.57
CA HIS A 91 0.19 -7.89 -7.38
C HIS A 91 0.05 -7.56 -8.87
N MET A 92 -0.63 -6.46 -9.20
CA MET A 92 -0.71 -5.96 -10.57
C MET A 92 0.67 -5.54 -11.10
N VAL A 93 1.41 -4.74 -10.33
CA VAL A 93 2.75 -4.28 -10.73
C VAL A 93 3.72 -5.46 -10.88
N ARG A 94 3.66 -6.47 -10.02
CA ARG A 94 4.49 -7.69 -10.13
C ARG A 94 4.25 -8.44 -11.45
N ARG A 95 3.05 -8.39 -12.02
CA ARG A 95 2.78 -9.01 -13.34
C ARG A 95 3.35 -8.21 -14.52
N VAL A 96 3.52 -6.90 -14.36
CA VAL A 96 3.99 -6.00 -15.43
C VAL A 96 5.52 -5.86 -15.40
N ILE A 97 6.10 -5.64 -14.22
CA ILE A 97 7.53 -5.30 -14.05
C ILE A 97 8.35 -6.50 -13.54
N GLY A 98 7.70 -7.52 -12.97
CA GLY A 98 8.36 -8.69 -12.38
C GLY A 98 8.51 -8.60 -10.86
N SER A 99 9.29 -9.51 -10.28
CA SER A 99 9.41 -9.71 -8.83
C SER A 99 10.58 -8.99 -8.16
N ASP A 100 11.40 -8.24 -8.90
CA ASP A 100 12.53 -7.50 -8.31
C ASP A 100 12.02 -6.33 -7.45
N HIS A 101 12.23 -6.41 -6.12
CA HIS A 101 11.81 -5.42 -5.14
C HIS A 101 12.40 -4.03 -5.39
N ARG A 102 13.53 -3.90 -6.10
CA ARG A 102 14.13 -2.60 -6.43
C ARG A 102 13.22 -1.75 -7.29
N PHE A 103 12.51 -2.38 -8.22
CA PHE A 103 11.56 -1.72 -9.11
C PHE A 103 10.11 -1.90 -8.63
N LEU A 104 9.79 -3.06 -8.07
CA LEU A 104 8.45 -3.38 -7.59
C LEU A 104 8.01 -2.42 -6.48
N LEU A 105 8.86 -2.10 -5.50
CA LEU A 105 8.50 -1.21 -4.39
C LEU A 105 8.12 0.21 -4.85
N PRO A 106 8.99 0.95 -5.58
CA PRO A 106 8.64 2.30 -6.03
C PRO A 106 7.49 2.30 -7.04
N ALA A 107 7.44 1.32 -7.95
CA ALA A 107 6.35 1.22 -8.92
C ALA A 107 5.01 0.89 -8.24
N SER A 108 5.00 0.04 -7.21
CA SER A 108 3.78 -0.25 -6.44
C SER A 108 3.33 0.96 -5.63
N ALA A 109 4.25 1.74 -5.05
CA ALA A 109 3.89 2.97 -4.36
C ALA A 109 3.23 3.98 -5.32
N ALA A 110 3.83 4.19 -6.50
CA ALA A 110 3.29 5.11 -7.51
C ALA A 110 1.94 4.62 -8.09
N ALA A 111 1.84 3.35 -8.45
CA ALA A 111 0.59 2.76 -8.95
C ALA A 111 -0.53 2.82 -7.90
N GLY A 112 -0.18 2.64 -6.62
CA GLY A 112 -1.14 2.70 -5.51
C GLY A 112 -1.65 4.12 -5.28
N ALA A 113 -0.76 5.10 -5.36
CA ALA A 113 -1.13 6.52 -5.31
C ALA A 113 -2.07 6.90 -6.46
N LEU A 114 -1.77 6.48 -7.69
CA LEU A 114 -2.62 6.70 -8.86
C LEU A 114 -3.99 6.04 -8.72
N LEU A 115 -4.03 4.78 -8.26
CA LEU A 115 -5.28 4.05 -8.05
C LEU A 115 -6.14 4.73 -6.98
N LEU A 116 -5.54 5.15 -5.86
CA LEU A 116 -6.27 5.82 -4.79
C LEU A 116 -6.79 7.20 -5.24
N LEU A 117 -5.99 7.97 -5.98
CA LEU A 117 -6.40 9.27 -6.52
C LEU A 117 -7.55 9.14 -7.53
N ALA A 118 -7.47 8.16 -8.43
CA ALA A 118 -8.55 7.88 -9.38
C ALA A 118 -9.83 7.43 -8.67
N ALA A 119 -9.71 6.58 -7.65
CA ALA A 119 -10.83 6.13 -6.83
C ALA A 119 -11.49 7.30 -6.07
N ASP A 120 -10.69 8.15 -5.44
CA ASP A 120 -11.18 9.34 -4.72
C ASP A 120 -11.92 10.31 -5.67
N THR A 121 -11.33 10.57 -6.84
CA THR A 121 -11.93 11.44 -7.87
C THR A 121 -13.25 10.87 -8.38
N ALA A 122 -13.31 9.56 -8.66
CA ALA A 122 -14.52 8.89 -9.10
C ALA A 122 -15.61 8.89 -8.00
N ALA A 123 -15.23 8.65 -6.75
CA ALA A 123 -16.16 8.67 -5.60
C ALA A 123 -16.82 10.05 -5.44
N ARG A 124 -16.06 11.14 -5.69
CA ARG A 124 -16.58 12.51 -5.65
C ARG A 124 -17.49 12.85 -6.82
N LEU A 125 -17.21 12.32 -8.01
CA LEU A 125 -17.96 12.64 -9.23
C LEU A 125 -19.29 11.87 -9.34
N VAL A 126 -19.31 10.60 -8.96
CA VAL A 126 -20.47 9.71 -9.19
C VAL A 126 -21.66 10.02 -8.28
N LEU A 127 -21.43 10.54 -7.07
CA LEU A 127 -22.47 10.70 -6.04
C LEU A 127 -22.65 12.13 -5.54
N ALA A 128 -22.14 13.15 -6.26
CA ALA A 128 -22.38 14.55 -5.90
C ALA A 128 -23.90 14.82 -5.72
N PRO A 129 -24.35 15.45 -4.61
CA PRO A 129 -23.59 16.16 -3.57
C PRO A 129 -23.19 15.32 -2.33
N HIS A 130 -23.45 14.01 -2.32
CA HIS A 130 -23.11 13.13 -1.22
C HIS A 130 -21.66 12.63 -1.31
N VAL A 131 -20.95 12.63 -0.18
CA VAL A 131 -19.56 12.13 -0.11
C VAL A 131 -19.57 10.63 0.12
N LEU A 132 -19.25 9.86 -0.93
CA LEU A 132 -19.00 8.43 -0.79
C LEU A 132 -17.60 8.20 -0.21
N PRO A 133 -17.44 7.38 0.85
CA PRO A 133 -16.12 7.05 1.34
C PRO A 133 -15.30 6.30 0.31
N VAL A 134 -14.05 6.73 0.10
CA VAL A 134 -13.16 6.14 -0.91
C VAL A 134 -12.92 4.64 -0.66
N SER A 135 -12.91 4.20 0.62
CA SER A 135 -12.72 2.79 0.99
C SER A 135 -13.79 1.87 0.42
N VAL A 136 -15.03 2.35 0.30
CA VAL A 136 -16.15 1.58 -0.28
C VAL A 136 -15.86 1.35 -1.75
N LEU A 137 -15.48 2.40 -2.47
CA LEU A 137 -15.17 2.32 -3.90
C LEU A 137 -13.92 1.46 -4.17
N THR A 138 -12.87 1.60 -3.36
CA THR A 138 -11.67 0.76 -3.49
C THR A 138 -11.93 -0.70 -3.13
N ALA A 139 -12.84 -1.00 -2.21
CA ALA A 139 -13.26 -2.37 -1.91
C ALA A 139 -14.09 -2.97 -3.07
N PHE A 140 -15.03 -2.21 -3.63
CA PHE A 140 -15.84 -2.64 -4.77
C PHE A 140 -15.01 -2.88 -6.04
N LEU A 141 -13.95 -2.09 -6.28
CA LEU A 141 -13.02 -2.33 -7.37
C LEU A 141 -12.02 -3.44 -7.05
N GLY A 142 -11.49 -3.42 -5.82
CA GLY A 142 -10.41 -4.29 -5.40
C GLY A 142 -10.81 -5.76 -5.28
N ALA A 143 -12.01 -6.04 -4.77
CA ALA A 143 -12.49 -7.42 -4.60
C ALA A 143 -12.66 -8.17 -5.94
N PRO A 144 -13.33 -7.63 -6.98
CA PRO A 144 -13.40 -8.25 -8.30
C PRO A 144 -12.04 -8.40 -8.95
N VAL A 145 -11.18 -7.36 -8.88
CA VAL A 145 -9.83 -7.43 -9.46
C VAL A 145 -9.04 -8.53 -8.78
N PHE A 146 -9.03 -8.59 -7.45
CA PHE A 146 -8.34 -9.64 -6.71
C PHE A 146 -8.88 -11.03 -7.04
N PHE A 147 -10.21 -11.18 -7.12
CA PHE A 147 -10.84 -12.44 -7.52
C PHE A 147 -10.42 -12.87 -8.93
N LEU A 148 -10.42 -11.95 -9.90
CA LEU A 148 -9.93 -12.20 -11.26
C LEU A 148 -8.44 -12.55 -11.30
N LEU A 149 -7.62 -11.91 -10.46
CA LEU A 149 -6.19 -12.22 -10.34
C LEU A 149 -5.97 -13.65 -9.84
N ILE A 150 -6.76 -14.11 -8.86
CA ILE A 150 -6.74 -15.51 -8.38
C ILE A 150 -7.23 -16.46 -9.47
N LEU A 151 -8.35 -16.15 -10.12
CA LEU A 151 -8.97 -17.04 -11.10
C LEU A 151 -8.11 -17.20 -12.37
N ARG A 152 -7.34 -16.17 -12.73
CA ARG A 152 -6.34 -16.24 -13.81
C ARG A 152 -5.05 -16.98 -13.41
N ARG A 153 -4.89 -17.37 -12.14
CA ARG A 153 -3.84 -18.30 -11.67
C ARG A 153 -4.39 -19.72 -11.53
N ARG A 154 -5.19 -20.17 -12.51
CA ARG A 154 -5.30 -21.61 -12.76
C ARG A 154 -4.03 -22.03 -13.53
N PRO A 155 -3.47 -23.22 -13.22
CA PRO A 155 -2.15 -23.64 -13.70
C PRO A 155 -2.02 -23.57 -15.22
#